data_AF-A0A961KEU9-F1
#
_entry.id   AF-A0A961KEU9-F1
#
_cell.length_a   1.000
_cell.length_b   1.000
_cell.length_c   1.000
_cell.angle_alpha   90.00
_cell.angle_beta   90.00
_cell.angle_gamma   90.00
#
_symmetry.space_group_name_H-M   'P 1'
#
loop_
_entity.id
_entity.type
_entity.pdbx_description
1 polymer ?
#
loop_
_entity_poly.entity_id
_entity_poly.type
_entity_poly.pdbx_seq_one_letter_code
_entity_poly.pdbx_strand_id
1 'polypeptide(L)'
;MRALTILALVFLAACAQRERVDFVAGTAPGAVWVPILVATTRGPDPDQPDIPGWARESEETFGRYTVSIPPDRERGEITRPRGRRAGNPERDFMLANAQQLSGPQFEDAVRQRLNEQAPDEREAVIFVHGFNTTFVEGVFRTAQLDHDLNLPGVMLHYSWPSLGAPLAYAHDRD
;
A
#
# COMPACT_ATOMS: atom_id res chain seq x y z
N MET A 1 3.53 -20.28 -39.35
CA MET A 1 4.66 -19.99 -38.43
C MET A 1 4.49 -18.66 -37.71
N ARG A 2 4.31 -17.52 -38.40
CA ARG A 2 4.09 -16.20 -37.74
C ARG A 2 2.93 -16.15 -36.73
N ALA A 3 1.81 -16.81 -37.03
CA ALA A 3 0.66 -16.90 -36.12
C ALA A 3 0.96 -17.70 -34.83
N LEU A 4 1.78 -18.76 -34.93
CA LEU A 4 2.24 -19.52 -33.75
C LEU A 4 3.21 -18.69 -32.89
N THR A 5 4.05 -17.87 -33.53
CA THR A 5 4.99 -16.99 -32.82
C THR A 5 4.26 -15.86 -32.08
N ILE A 6 3.22 -15.28 -32.68
CA ILE A 6 2.39 -14.25 -32.04
C ILE A 6 1.60 -14.85 -30.87
N LEU A 7 1.02 -16.04 -31.04
CA LEU A 7 0.30 -16.73 -29.97
C LEU A 7 1.23 -17.04 -28.78
N ALA A 8 2.45 -17.52 -29.04
CA ALA A 8 3.45 -17.77 -28.00
C ALA A 8 3.91 -16.50 -27.26
N LEU A 9 4.04 -15.37 -27.97
CA LEU A 9 4.37 -14.07 -27.36
C LEU A 9 3.24 -13.52 -26.47
N VAL A 10 1.97 -13.76 -26.84
CA VAL A 10 0.80 -13.40 -26.01
C VAL A 10 0.74 -14.25 -24.74
N PHE A 11 1.06 -15.55 -24.80
CA PHE A 11 1.10 -16.40 -23.61
C PHE A 11 2.25 -16.06 -22.65
N LEU A 12 3.40 -15.59 -23.16
CA LEU A 12 4.54 -15.18 -22.32
C LEU A 12 4.33 -13.84 -21.61
N ALA A 13 3.47 -12.96 -22.15
CA ALA A 13 3.09 -11.71 -21.49
C ALA A 13 2.07 -11.88 -20.35
N ALA A 14 1.45 -13.07 -20.24
CA ALA A 14 0.48 -13.38 -19.17
C ALA A 14 1.15 -13.57 -17.80
N CYS A 15 2.47 -13.80 -17.76
CA CYS A 15 3.28 -13.66 -16.55
C CYS A 15 3.68 -12.20 -16.35
N ALA A 16 2.70 -11.29 -16.33
CA ALA A 16 2.94 -9.94 -15.83
C ALA A 16 3.37 -10.09 -14.37
N GLN A 17 4.67 -9.87 -14.12
CA GLN A 17 5.29 -9.98 -12.81
C GLN A 17 4.51 -9.07 -11.85
N ARG A 18 3.76 -9.67 -10.91
CA ARG A 18 3.04 -8.95 -9.88
C ARG A 18 4.06 -8.21 -9.00
N GLU A 19 3.75 -6.96 -8.63
CA GLU A 19 4.72 -6.06 -8.02
C GLU A 19 5.20 -6.62 -6.68
N ARG A 20 6.48 -7.04 -6.63
CA ARG A 20 7.17 -7.35 -5.39
C ARG A 20 7.45 -6.04 -4.66
N VAL A 21 7.34 -6.05 -3.33
CA VAL A 21 7.45 -4.85 -2.51
C VAL A 21 8.86 -4.77 -1.96
N ASP A 22 9.61 -3.77 -2.42
CA ASP A 22 10.93 -3.51 -1.88
C ASP A 22 10.83 -2.72 -0.58
N PHE A 23 11.57 -3.16 0.44
CA PHE A 23 11.77 -2.40 1.66
C PHE A 23 12.98 -1.48 1.55
N VAL A 24 12.97 -0.39 2.31
CA VAL A 24 14.12 0.50 2.42
C VAL A 24 15.32 -0.31 2.95
N ALA A 25 16.39 -0.34 2.15
CA ALA A 25 17.67 -0.90 2.54
C ALA A 25 18.67 0.24 2.79
N GLY A 26 19.27 0.28 3.99
CA GLY A 26 20.25 1.31 4.35
C GLY A 26 19.62 2.62 4.84
N THR A 27 20.24 3.75 4.49
CA THR A 27 19.83 5.08 4.94
C THR A 27 18.88 5.75 3.95
N ALA A 28 17.93 6.53 4.47
CA ALA A 28 17.04 7.39 3.69
C ALA A 28 17.13 8.84 4.19
N PRO A 29 18.22 9.57 3.87
CA PRO A 29 18.42 10.92 4.37
C PRO A 29 17.28 11.85 3.92
N GLY A 30 16.70 12.59 4.86
CA GLY A 30 15.62 13.54 4.59
C GLY A 30 14.26 12.90 4.31
N ALA A 31 14.15 11.57 4.24
CA ALA A 31 12.86 10.91 4.03
C ALA A 31 11.92 11.12 5.22
N VAL A 32 10.64 11.28 4.92
CA VAL A 32 9.59 11.36 5.93
C VAL A 32 8.96 9.99 6.10
N TRP A 33 8.91 9.51 7.33
CA TRP A 33 8.37 8.20 7.67
C TRP A 33 6.93 8.35 8.15
N VAL A 34 5.99 7.85 7.37
CA VAL A 34 4.55 7.96 7.64
C VAL A 34 3.99 6.59 8.00
N PRO A 35 3.70 6.30 9.28
CA PRO A 35 3.04 5.07 9.66
C PRO A 35 1.57 5.11 9.26
N ILE A 36 1.09 4.12 8.52
CA ILE A 36 -0.33 3.95 8.20
C ILE A 36 -0.85 2.71 8.92
N LEU A 37 -1.92 2.89 9.67
CA LEU A 37 -2.68 1.80 10.25
C LEU A 37 -3.67 1.30 9.20
N VAL A 38 -3.63 0.00 8.92
CA VAL A 38 -4.40 -0.63 7.85
C VAL A 38 -5.27 -1.74 8.43
N ALA A 39 -6.53 -1.77 8.02
CA ALA A 39 -7.40 -2.94 8.13
C ALA A 39 -7.63 -3.53 6.74
N THR A 40 -7.68 -4.85 6.60
CA THR A 40 -7.85 -5.49 5.30
C THR A 40 -8.49 -6.87 5.40
N THR A 41 -9.26 -7.24 4.36
CA THR A 41 -9.78 -8.60 4.13
C THR A 41 -8.98 -9.33 3.03
N ARG A 42 -7.74 -8.89 2.78
CA ARG A 42 -6.80 -9.57 1.89
C ARG A 42 -6.10 -10.69 2.64
N GLY A 43 -5.96 -11.85 1.99
CA GLY A 43 -5.04 -12.90 2.41
C GLY A 43 -3.58 -12.52 2.16
N PRO A 44 -2.62 -13.25 2.74
CA PRO A 44 -1.19 -12.97 2.58
C PRO A 44 -0.76 -13.11 1.12
N ASP A 45 0.24 -12.32 0.72
CA ASP A 45 0.90 -12.48 -0.56
C ASP A 45 1.70 -13.80 -0.56
N PRO A 46 1.52 -14.67 -1.57
CA PRO A 46 2.19 -15.98 -1.63
C PRO A 46 3.73 -15.90 -1.63
N ASP A 47 4.29 -14.82 -2.18
CA ASP A 47 5.73 -14.61 -2.28
C ASP A 47 6.28 -13.74 -1.12
N GLN A 48 5.40 -13.00 -0.43
CA GLN A 48 5.74 -12.12 0.69
C GLN A 48 4.68 -12.21 1.82
N PRO A 49 4.71 -13.27 2.66
CA PRO A 49 3.63 -13.55 3.62
C PRO A 49 3.30 -12.43 4.63
N ASP A 50 4.26 -11.53 4.89
CA ASP A 50 4.09 -10.37 5.78
C ASP A 50 3.38 -9.17 5.10
N ILE A 51 3.10 -9.27 3.79
CA ILE A 51 2.38 -8.27 3.00
C ILE A 51 1.04 -8.87 2.55
N PRO A 52 -0.09 -8.16 2.73
CA PRO A 52 -1.36 -8.58 2.16
C PRO A 52 -1.32 -8.60 0.62
N GLY A 53 -1.72 -9.72 0.05
CA GLY A 53 -1.79 -9.96 -1.37
C GLY A 53 -3.14 -9.56 -1.97
N TRP A 54 -3.72 -10.46 -2.77
CA TRP A 54 -4.97 -10.22 -3.50
C TRP A 54 -6.05 -11.27 -3.22
N ALA A 55 -5.72 -12.33 -2.48
CA ALA A 55 -6.71 -13.32 -2.09
C ALA A 55 -7.75 -12.66 -1.19
N ARG A 56 -9.01 -13.07 -1.33
CA ARG A 56 -10.08 -12.63 -0.43
C ARG A 56 -10.15 -13.58 0.77
N GLU A 57 -10.18 -13.01 1.96
CA GLU A 57 -10.43 -13.72 3.21
C GLU A 57 -11.72 -13.21 3.85
N SER A 58 -12.35 -14.05 4.68
CA SER A 58 -13.59 -13.69 5.40
C SER A 58 -13.35 -12.86 6.65
N GLU A 59 -12.16 -12.97 7.24
CA GLU A 59 -11.80 -12.28 8.47
C GLU A 59 -10.96 -11.04 8.17
N GLU A 60 -11.21 -9.94 8.87
CA GLU A 60 -10.33 -8.79 8.84
C GLU A 60 -9.01 -9.05 9.57
N THR A 61 -7.93 -8.56 8.98
CA THR A 61 -6.61 -8.49 9.60
C THR A 61 -6.13 -7.05 9.68
N PHE A 62 -5.22 -6.79 10.61
CA PHE A 62 -4.76 -5.44 10.94
C PHE A 62 -3.25 -5.34 10.85
N GLY A 63 -2.73 -4.19 10.44
CA GLY A 63 -1.30 -3.96 10.43
C GLY A 63 -0.91 -2.49 10.47
N ARG A 64 0.37 -2.26 10.74
CA ARG A 64 1.03 -0.96 10.63
C ARG A 64 2.09 -1.05 9.53
N TYR A 65 1.96 -0.17 8.55
CA TYR A 65 2.88 -0.09 7.41
C TYR A 65 3.48 1.30 7.40
N THR A 66 4.79 1.37 7.63
CA THR A 66 5.50 2.64 7.63
C THR A 66 6.03 2.92 6.24
N VAL A 67 5.61 4.01 5.64
CA VAL A 67 6.02 4.43 4.30
C VAL A 67 7.15 5.44 4.42
N SER A 68 8.24 5.21 3.70
CA SER A 68 9.27 6.20 3.44
C SER A 68 8.85 7.06 2.26
N ILE A 69 8.68 8.36 2.48
CA ILE A 69 8.36 9.34 1.45
C ILE A 69 9.66 10.10 1.10
N PRO A 70 10.06 10.16 -0.18
CA PRO A 70 11.27 10.85 -0.58
C PRO A 70 11.15 12.38 -0.34
N PRO A 71 12.24 13.06 0.05
CA PRO A 71 12.20 14.48 0.40
C PRO A 71 11.93 15.42 -0.79
N ASP A 72 12.41 15.04 -1.97
CA ASP A 72 12.35 15.88 -3.17
C ASP A 72 11.38 15.28 -4.20
N ARG A 73 10.12 15.70 -4.11
CA ARG A 73 9.04 15.31 -5.03
C ARG A 73 7.98 16.40 -5.14
N GLU A 74 7.18 16.33 -6.20
CA GLU A 74 5.99 17.18 -6.31
C GLU A 74 4.84 16.67 -5.43
N ARG A 75 4.04 17.60 -4.90
CA ARG A 75 2.83 17.26 -4.12
C ARG A 75 1.83 16.51 -5.01
N GLY A 76 1.23 15.44 -4.50
CA GLY A 76 0.32 14.58 -5.24
C GLY A 76 0.99 13.44 -6.03
N GLU A 77 2.30 13.55 -6.27
CA GLU A 77 3.07 12.54 -6.96
C GLU A 77 3.42 11.37 -6.01
N ILE A 78 3.30 10.15 -6.54
CA ILE A 78 3.83 8.95 -5.90
C ILE A 78 4.85 8.33 -6.84
N THR A 79 6.11 8.68 -6.63
CA THR A 79 7.24 8.09 -7.36
C THR A 79 7.48 6.66 -6.87
N ARG A 80 7.70 5.74 -7.80
CA ARG A 80 7.97 4.33 -7.51
C ARG A 80 8.98 3.75 -8.47
N PRO A 81 9.62 2.62 -8.12
CA PRO A 81 10.47 1.88 -9.04
C PRO A 81 9.62 1.42 -10.24
N ARG A 82 10.10 1.70 -11.45
CA ARG A 82 9.45 1.24 -12.69
C ARG A 82 10.23 0.07 -13.26
N GLY A 83 9.52 -0.95 -13.72
CA GLY A 83 10.12 -2.14 -14.33
C GLY A 83 10.98 -2.91 -13.33
N ARG A 84 12.23 -3.22 -13.70
CA ARG A 84 13.18 -4.01 -12.87
C ARG A 84 14.15 -3.14 -12.05
N ARG A 85 13.92 -1.84 -11.94
CA ARG A 85 14.78 -0.94 -11.17
C ARG A 85 14.58 -1.21 -9.67
N ALA A 86 15.66 -1.31 -8.91
CA ALA A 86 15.60 -1.35 -7.45
C ALA A 86 15.06 -0.03 -6.88
N GLY A 87 14.35 -0.11 -5.75
CA GLY A 87 13.90 1.08 -5.04
C GLY A 87 15.03 1.93 -4.50
N ASN A 88 14.84 3.25 -4.58
CA ASN A 88 15.73 4.25 -3.99
C ASN A 88 14.92 5.13 -3.03
N PRO A 89 15.16 5.08 -1.71
CA PRO A 89 14.36 5.82 -0.73
C PRO A 89 14.50 7.35 -0.84
N GLU A 90 15.53 7.85 -1.54
CA GLU A 90 15.67 9.29 -1.83
C GLU A 90 14.79 9.76 -2.98
N ARG A 91 14.25 8.82 -3.78
CA ARG A 91 13.49 9.13 -5.01
C ARG A 91 12.14 8.45 -5.10
N ASP A 92 11.92 7.38 -4.35
CA ASP A 92 10.74 6.51 -4.45
C ASP A 92 10.03 6.41 -3.10
N PHE A 93 8.71 6.26 -3.16
CA PHE A 93 7.94 5.72 -2.04
C PHE A 93 8.33 4.26 -1.84
N MET A 94 8.63 3.91 -0.60
CA MET A 94 9.04 2.56 -0.21
C MET A 94 8.44 2.17 1.14
N LEU A 95 8.33 0.88 1.43
CA LEU A 95 8.02 0.44 2.79
C LEU A 95 9.29 0.46 3.65
N ALA A 96 9.20 1.09 4.80
CA ALA A 96 10.20 1.05 5.86
C ALA A 96 10.04 -0.18 6.75
N ASN A 97 8.77 -0.51 7.03
CA ASN A 97 8.39 -1.53 7.97
C ASN A 97 6.96 -1.98 7.67
N ALA A 98 6.71 -3.26 7.89
CA ALA A 98 5.40 -3.88 7.90
C ALA A 98 5.29 -4.68 9.20
N GLN A 99 4.23 -4.43 9.96
CA GLN A 99 4.00 -5.08 11.24
C GLN A 99 2.53 -5.53 11.30
N GLN A 100 2.32 -6.84 11.43
CA GLN A 100 1.00 -7.38 11.75
C GLN A 100 0.60 -6.98 13.17
N LEU A 101 -0.66 -6.57 13.34
CA LEU A 101 -1.25 -6.24 14.63
C LEU A 101 -2.44 -7.16 14.91
N SER A 102 -2.64 -7.49 16.18
CA SER A 102 -3.94 -8.00 16.63
C SER A 102 -4.99 -6.89 16.64
N GLY A 103 -6.28 -7.24 16.68
CA GLY A 103 -7.37 -6.27 16.83
C GLY A 103 -7.16 -5.31 18.01
N PRO A 104 -6.88 -5.81 19.24
CA PRO A 104 -6.60 -4.94 20.37
C PRO A 104 -5.38 -4.02 20.16
N GLN A 105 -4.29 -4.52 19.57
CA GLN A 105 -3.11 -3.69 19.28
C GLN A 105 -3.41 -2.59 18.24
N PHE A 106 -4.27 -2.88 17.27
CA PHE A 106 -4.73 -1.90 16.30
C PHE A 106 -5.60 -0.82 16.96
N GLU A 107 -6.59 -1.21 17.76
CA GLU A 107 -7.43 -0.28 18.51
C GLU A 107 -6.63 0.63 19.43
N ASP A 108 -5.65 0.06 20.15
CA ASP A 108 -4.75 0.82 21.01
C ASP A 108 -3.89 1.80 20.20
N ALA A 109 -3.40 1.38 19.03
CA ALA A 109 -2.64 2.26 18.14
C ALA A 109 -3.49 3.42 17.60
N VAL A 110 -4.75 3.17 17.22
CA VAL A 110 -5.69 4.22 16.79
C VAL A 110 -5.96 5.18 17.94
N ARG A 111 -6.26 4.66 19.13
CA ARG A 111 -6.53 5.47 20.32
C ARG A 111 -5.33 6.33 20.71
N GLN A 112 -4.12 5.78 20.64
CA GLN A 112 -2.90 6.52 20.91
C GLN A 112 -2.76 7.71 19.94
N ARG A 113 -2.90 7.49 18.63
CA ARG A 113 -2.76 8.56 17.63
C ARG A 113 -3.83 9.63 17.73
N LEU A 114 -5.07 9.25 18.07
CA LEU A 114 -6.14 10.22 18.33
C LEU A 114 -5.82 11.07 19.56
N ASN A 115 -5.22 10.49 20.60
CA ASN A 115 -4.85 11.23 21.81
C ASN A 115 -3.66 12.18 21.58
N GLU A 116 -2.84 11.95 20.57
CA GLU A 116 -1.74 12.84 20.13
C GLU A 116 -2.27 14.10 19.42
N GLN A 117 -3.52 14.09 18.92
CA GLN A 117 -4.17 15.25 18.32
C GLN A 117 -4.77 16.19 19.38
N ALA A 118 -4.93 17.46 19.01
CA ALA A 118 -5.67 18.42 19.82
C ALA A 118 -7.10 17.90 20.12
N PRO A 119 -7.70 18.21 21.29
CA PRO A 119 -9.00 17.66 21.68
C PRO A 119 -10.13 17.86 20.66
N ASP A 120 -10.10 18.96 19.91
CA ASP A 120 -11.05 19.33 18.86
C ASP A 120 -10.68 18.79 17.46
N GLU A 121 -9.52 18.15 17.32
CA GLU A 121 -9.02 17.54 16.07
C GLU A 121 -8.93 16.01 16.16
N ARG A 122 -9.55 15.38 17.18
CA ARG A 122 -9.56 13.92 17.38
C ARG A 122 -10.53 13.20 16.44
N GLU A 123 -10.34 13.39 15.15
CA GLU A 123 -11.12 12.75 14.09
C GLU A 123 -10.34 11.61 13.45
N ALA A 124 -11.05 10.62 12.91
CA ALA A 124 -10.45 9.54 12.13
C ALA A 124 -10.91 9.66 10.67
N VAL A 125 -9.96 9.66 9.74
CA VAL A 125 -10.22 9.67 8.30
C VAL A 125 -9.84 8.31 7.75
N ILE A 126 -10.80 7.59 7.17
CA ILE A 126 -10.55 6.27 6.59
C ILE A 126 -10.52 6.40 5.07
N PHE A 127 -9.35 6.21 4.47
CA PHE A 127 -9.22 6.11 3.03
C PHE A 127 -9.48 4.68 2.56
N VAL A 128 -10.45 4.52 1.66
CA VAL A 128 -10.79 3.26 0.99
C VAL A 128 -10.41 3.39 -0.48
N HIS A 129 -9.54 2.51 -0.97
CA HIS A 129 -9.13 2.56 -2.38
C HIS A 129 -10.23 2.04 -3.32
N GLY A 130 -10.14 2.37 -4.62
CA GLY A 130 -11.03 1.86 -5.67
C GLY A 130 -10.59 0.50 -6.23
N PHE A 131 -11.24 0.05 -7.30
CA PHE A 131 -10.76 -1.13 -8.05
C PHE A 131 -9.47 -0.77 -8.80
N ASN A 132 -8.76 -1.75 -9.33
CA ASN A 132 -7.47 -1.52 -10.00
C ASN A 132 -6.46 -0.80 -9.06
N THR A 133 -6.40 -1.24 -7.80
CA THR A 133 -5.40 -0.78 -6.83
C THR A 133 -4.88 -1.97 -6.03
N THR A 134 -3.56 -2.18 -6.07
CA THR A 134 -2.90 -3.17 -5.21
C THR A 134 -2.87 -2.71 -3.76
N PHE A 135 -2.56 -3.62 -2.82
CA PHE A 135 -2.44 -3.27 -1.40
C PHE A 135 -1.46 -2.12 -1.18
N VAL A 136 -0.22 -2.25 -1.67
CA VAL A 136 0.82 -1.23 -1.48
C VAL A 136 0.51 0.06 -2.23
N GLU A 137 -0.19 -0.01 -3.36
CA GLU A 137 -0.71 1.20 -4.02
C GLU A 137 -1.63 2.02 -3.12
N GLY A 138 -2.57 1.37 -2.46
CA GLY A 138 -3.46 1.98 -1.48
C GLY A 138 -2.70 2.58 -0.30
N VAL A 139 -1.77 1.82 0.30
CA VAL A 139 -0.97 2.29 1.45
C VAL A 139 -0.15 3.53 1.10
N PHE A 140 0.55 3.55 -0.03
CA PHE A 140 1.34 4.72 -0.46
C PHE A 140 0.44 5.91 -0.77
N ARG A 141 -0.75 5.69 -1.33
CA ARG A 141 -1.72 6.77 -1.56
C ARG A 141 -2.19 7.37 -0.26
N THR A 142 -2.51 6.55 0.74
CA THR A 142 -2.89 7.02 2.07
C THR A 142 -1.76 7.83 2.71
N ALA A 143 -0.52 7.34 2.67
CA ALA A 143 0.63 8.06 3.19
C ALA A 143 0.90 9.39 2.46
N GLN A 144 0.72 9.40 1.13
CA GLN A 144 0.82 10.62 0.34
C GLN A 144 -0.26 11.63 0.74
N LEU A 145 -1.51 11.20 0.91
CA LEU A 145 -2.61 12.07 1.32
C LEU A 145 -2.39 12.63 2.73
N ASP A 146 -2.00 11.78 3.68
CA ASP A 146 -1.69 12.17 5.06
C ASP A 146 -0.59 13.26 5.09
N HIS A 147 0.52 12.99 4.40
CA HIS A 147 1.65 13.90 4.35
C HIS A 147 1.37 15.20 3.58
N ASP A 148 0.72 15.10 2.41
CA ASP A 148 0.56 16.25 1.54
C ASP A 148 -0.56 17.18 1.99
N LEU A 149 -1.67 16.63 2.48
CA LEU A 149 -2.83 17.43 2.84
C LEU A 149 -2.74 17.98 4.26
N ASN A 150 -1.95 17.35 5.14
CA ASN A 150 -1.84 17.72 6.56
C ASN A 150 -3.24 17.90 7.18
N LEU A 151 -4.11 16.92 6.95
CA LEU A 151 -5.47 16.93 7.48
C LEU A 151 -5.42 16.79 9.01
N PRO A 152 -6.27 17.52 9.75
CA PRO A 152 -6.43 17.26 11.17
C PRO A 152 -6.98 15.85 11.39
N GLY A 153 -6.57 15.22 12.50
CA GLY A 153 -7.00 13.87 12.84
C GLY A 153 -6.01 12.78 12.48
N VAL A 154 -6.50 11.54 12.40
CA VAL A 154 -5.71 10.33 12.17
C VAL A 154 -6.15 9.68 10.87
N MET A 155 -5.23 9.62 9.90
CA MET A 155 -5.45 8.90 8.65
C MET A 155 -5.28 7.38 8.85
N LEU A 156 -6.29 6.63 8.41
CA LEU A 156 -6.35 5.17 8.40
C LEU A 156 -6.59 4.69 6.96
N HIS A 157 -6.20 3.45 6.68
CA HIS A 157 -6.48 2.82 5.40
C HIS A 157 -7.33 1.56 5.59
N TYR A 158 -8.33 1.39 4.73
CA TYR A 158 -8.92 0.09 4.51
C TYR A 158 -8.62 -0.39 3.09
N SER A 159 -8.11 -1.62 2.99
CA SER A 159 -7.78 -2.25 1.72
C SER A 159 -8.63 -3.50 1.51
N TRP A 160 -9.55 -3.46 0.55
CA TRP A 160 -10.33 -4.62 0.13
C TRP A 160 -9.57 -5.40 -0.96
N PRO A 161 -9.89 -6.69 -1.22
CA PRO A 161 -9.07 -7.58 -2.05
C PRO A 161 -9.25 -7.36 -3.56
N SER A 162 -8.98 -6.13 -4.02
CA SER A 162 -8.87 -5.83 -5.45
C SER A 162 -7.66 -6.55 -6.05
N LEU A 163 -7.86 -7.13 -7.24
CA LEU A 163 -6.78 -7.74 -8.03
C LEU A 163 -5.81 -6.70 -8.62
N GLY A 164 -6.08 -5.40 -8.51
CA GLY A 164 -5.15 -4.36 -8.96
C GLY A 164 -5.00 -4.29 -10.48
N ALA A 165 -6.01 -4.70 -11.24
CA ALA A 165 -5.97 -4.67 -12.71
C ALA A 165 -7.28 -4.15 -13.32
N PRO A 166 -7.24 -3.36 -14.41
CA PRO A 166 -8.46 -2.80 -15.00
C PRO A 166 -9.39 -3.89 -15.57
N LEU A 167 -8.79 -4.94 -16.13
CA LEU A 167 -9.51 -6.07 -16.73
C LEU A 167 -10.05 -7.07 -15.70
N ALA A 168 -9.76 -6.86 -14.40
CA ALA A 168 -10.21 -7.72 -13.31
C ALA A 168 -11.49 -7.23 -12.62
N TYR A 169 -12.13 -6.16 -13.12
CA TYR A 169 -13.28 -5.53 -12.47
C TYR A 169 -14.43 -6.50 -12.16
N ALA A 170 -14.67 -7.50 -13.00
CA ALA A 170 -15.72 -8.50 -12.75
C ALA A 170 -15.47 -9.30 -11.46
N HIS A 171 -14.22 -9.69 -11.18
CA HIS A 171 -13.85 -10.35 -9.92
C HIS A 171 -13.98 -9.40 -8.73
N ASP A 172 -13.54 -8.16 -8.93
CA ASP A 172 -13.49 -7.13 -7.88
C ASP A 172 -14.88 -6.65 -7.43
N ARG A 173 -15.89 -6.76 -8.30
CA ARG A 173 -17.28 -6.39 -8.00
C ARG A 173 -18.01 -7.44 -7.16
N ASP A 174 -17.69 -8.72 -7.39
CA ASP A 174 -18.38 -9.88 -6.81
C ASP A 174 -17.70 -10.33 -5.51
#